data_AF-A0A143WYM1-F1
#
_entry.id   AF-A0A143WYM1-F1
#
_cell.length_a   1.000
_cell.length_b   1.000
_cell.length_c   1.000
_cell.angle_alpha   90.00
_cell.angle_beta   90.00
_cell.angle_gamma   90.00
#
_symmetry.space_group_name_H-M   'P 1'
#
loop_
_entity.id
_entity.type
_entity.pdbx_description
1 polymer ?
#
loop_
_entity_poly.entity_id
_entity_poly.type
_entity_poly.pdbx_seq_one_letter_code
_entity_poly.pdbx_strand_id
1 'polypeptide(L)'
;MNQVLRGLVNNNQGCRNDYVMHRIQYIIQYSIAYTIARKCDISIKKVFKKYHAELIYSYMNDRGKAKTIRLALYPSFKRDKTFFPQWNNKIKKTVEYKYRDTNPLKRNCYICGNPQHHVMFHRKRISSLHMPYSNIIKEMIRINRRQICLCRECFIKVSQNLLEFNQITKRKLT
;
A
#
# COMPACT_ATOMS: atom_id res chain seq x y z
N MET A 1 -15.00 4.91 -0.23
CA MET A 1 -16.01 4.78 0.84
C MET A 1 -16.05 3.41 1.51
N ASN A 2 -15.87 2.28 0.80
CA ASN A 2 -15.76 0.95 1.45
C ASN A 2 -14.72 0.87 2.58
N GLN A 3 -13.56 1.50 2.39
CA GLN A 3 -12.52 1.55 3.41
C GLN A 3 -12.97 2.27 4.69
N VAL A 4 -13.82 3.29 4.56
CA VAL A 4 -14.36 4.07 5.70
C VAL A 4 -15.31 3.20 6.50
N LEU A 5 -16.32 2.61 5.85
CA LEU A 5 -17.29 1.74 6.52
C LEU A 5 -16.59 0.54 7.19
N ARG A 6 -15.65 -0.11 6.49
CA ARG A 6 -14.85 -1.21 7.04
C ARG A 6 -14.03 -0.76 8.26
N GLY A 7 -13.40 0.41 8.20
CA GLY A 7 -12.62 0.95 9.32
C GLY A 7 -13.50 1.24 10.54
N LEU A 8 -14.66 1.88 10.33
CA LEU A 8 -15.61 2.18 11.39
C LEU A 8 -16.15 0.90 12.05
N VAL A 9 -16.52 -0.11 11.26
CA VAL A 9 -16.99 -1.39 11.79
C VAL A 9 -15.88 -2.08 12.57
N ASN A 10 -14.70 -2.26 11.98
CA ASN A 10 -13.59 -2.98 12.61
C ASN A 10 -13.15 -2.35 13.94
N ASN A 11 -13.12 -1.02 14.02
CA ASN A 11 -12.72 -0.32 15.25
C ASN A 11 -13.79 -0.42 16.35
N ASN A 12 -15.06 -0.59 15.99
CA ASN A 12 -16.18 -0.57 16.92
C ASN A 12 -16.78 -1.96 17.21
N GLN A 13 -16.21 -3.04 16.67
CA GLN A 13 -16.72 -4.41 16.86
C GLN A 13 -16.88 -4.81 18.33
N GLY A 14 -16.00 -4.33 19.21
CA GLY A 14 -16.08 -4.58 20.65
C GLY A 14 -17.03 -3.68 21.43
N CYS A 15 -17.56 -2.61 20.83
CA CYS A 15 -18.40 -1.60 21.49
C CYS A 15 -19.85 -2.08 21.65
N ARG A 16 -20.63 -1.48 22.56
CA ARG A 16 -22.05 -1.84 22.79
C ARG A 16 -23.04 -1.10 21.87
N ASN A 17 -22.57 -0.16 21.06
CA ASN A 17 -23.43 0.81 20.38
C ASN A 17 -23.76 0.41 18.93
N ASP A 18 -24.58 -0.64 18.78
CA ASP A 18 -24.86 -1.26 17.48
C ASP A 18 -25.89 -0.44 16.64
N TYR A 19 -26.76 0.34 17.30
CA TYR A 19 -27.83 1.10 16.63
C TYR A 19 -27.31 2.25 15.77
N VAL A 20 -26.23 2.93 16.21
CA VAL A 20 -25.60 4.02 15.44
C VAL A 20 -24.98 3.49 14.15
N MET A 21 -24.50 2.24 14.15
CA MET A 21 -23.79 1.68 13.00
C MET A 21 -24.73 1.40 11.81
N HIS A 22 -25.97 0.99 12.09
CA HIS A 22 -27.01 0.89 11.04
C HIS A 22 -27.29 2.24 10.38
N ARG A 23 -27.37 3.32 11.17
CA ARG A 23 -27.55 4.69 10.65
C ARG A 23 -26.34 5.13 9.81
N ILE A 24 -25.12 4.87 10.27
CA ILE A 24 -23.89 5.18 9.53
C ILE A 24 -23.87 4.44 8.17
N GLN A 25 -24.17 3.14 8.16
CA GLN A 25 -24.23 2.37 6.92
C GLN A 25 -25.27 2.94 5.95
N TYR A 26 -26.46 3.30 6.44
CA TYR A 26 -27.52 3.94 5.65
C TYR A 26 -27.03 5.26 5.03
N ILE A 27 -26.43 6.15 5.82
CA ILE A 27 -25.89 7.43 5.34
C ILE A 27 -24.84 7.21 4.25
N ILE A 28 -23.91 6.28 4.45
CA ILE A 28 -22.86 5.97 3.47
C ILE A 28 -23.46 5.42 2.19
N GLN A 29 -24.40 4.48 2.29
CA GLN A 29 -25.07 3.89 1.14
C GLN A 29 -25.79 4.95 0.29
N TYR A 30 -26.57 5.83 0.92
CA TYR A 30 -27.27 6.90 0.22
C TYR A 30 -26.31 7.95 -0.34
N SER A 31 -25.25 8.34 0.38
CA SER A 31 -24.25 9.27 -0.12
C SER A 31 -23.60 8.78 -1.43
N ILE A 32 -23.30 7.47 -1.51
CA ILE A 32 -22.79 6.86 -2.75
C ILE A 32 -23.88 6.85 -3.82
N ALA A 33 -25.11 6.45 -3.47
CA ALA A 33 -26.22 6.41 -4.42
C ALA A 33 -26.52 7.79 -5.04
N TYR A 34 -26.51 8.87 -4.25
CA TYR A 34 -26.63 10.25 -4.73
C TYR A 34 -25.48 10.64 -5.66
N THR A 35 -24.25 10.23 -5.35
CA THR A 35 -23.09 10.47 -6.20
C THR A 35 -23.25 9.79 -7.57
N ILE A 36 -23.71 8.53 -7.58
CA ILE A 36 -23.97 7.78 -8.83
C ILE A 36 -25.14 8.40 -9.59
N ALA A 37 -26.24 8.73 -8.91
CA ALA A 37 -27.41 9.38 -9.48
C ALA A 37 -27.02 10.64 -10.23
N ARG A 38 -26.21 11.51 -9.60
CA ARG A 38 -25.73 12.74 -10.23
C ARG A 38 -24.78 12.49 -11.40
N LYS A 39 -23.87 11.52 -11.27
CA LYS A 39 -22.91 11.19 -12.34
C LYS A 39 -23.57 10.61 -13.59
N CYS A 40 -24.62 9.81 -13.41
CA CYS A 40 -25.33 9.14 -14.50
C CYS A 40 -26.61 9.86 -14.94
N ASP A 41 -26.92 11.00 -14.32
CA ASP A 41 -28.16 11.76 -14.51
C ASP A 41 -29.43 10.89 -14.43
N ILE A 42 -29.52 10.09 -13.37
CA ILE A 42 -30.66 9.20 -13.10
C ILE A 42 -31.17 9.40 -11.68
N SER A 43 -32.45 9.10 -11.45
CA SER A 43 -33.01 9.11 -10.10
C SER A 43 -32.42 8.03 -9.21
N ILE A 44 -32.43 8.24 -7.89
CA ILE A 44 -31.95 7.27 -6.90
C ILE A 44 -32.68 5.92 -7.03
N LYS A 45 -33.98 5.95 -7.32
CA LYS A 45 -34.77 4.73 -7.58
C LYS A 45 -34.19 3.93 -8.75
N LYS A 46 -33.78 4.61 -9.83
CA LYS A 46 -33.10 3.97 -10.98
C LYS A 46 -31.72 3.46 -10.59
N VAL A 47 -30.98 4.15 -9.72
CA VAL A 47 -29.68 3.68 -9.19
C VAL A 47 -29.86 2.34 -8.47
N PHE A 48 -30.75 2.24 -7.49
CA PHE A 48 -30.96 0.99 -6.75
C PHE A 48 -31.58 -0.12 -7.61
N LYS A 49 -32.39 0.22 -8.62
CA LYS A 49 -32.87 -0.77 -9.60
C LYS A 49 -31.72 -1.35 -10.45
N LYS A 50 -30.75 -0.52 -10.85
CA LYS A 50 -29.65 -0.91 -11.74
C LYS A 50 -28.47 -1.56 -11.01
N TYR A 51 -28.11 -1.04 -9.84
CA TYR A 51 -26.90 -1.42 -9.11
C TYR A 51 -27.19 -2.18 -7.80
N HIS A 52 -28.46 -2.43 -7.49
CA HIS A 52 -28.92 -3.08 -6.26
C HIS A 52 -28.54 -2.33 -4.98
N ALA A 53 -28.96 -2.85 -3.82
CA ALA A 53 -28.65 -2.25 -2.52
C ALA A 53 -27.13 -2.18 -2.27
N GLU A 54 -26.38 -3.17 -2.74
CA GLU A 54 -24.91 -3.21 -2.60
C GLU A 54 -24.18 -2.27 -3.56
N LEU A 55 -24.87 -1.55 -4.45
CA LEU A 55 -24.27 -0.62 -5.42
C LEU A 55 -23.14 -1.30 -6.23
N ILE A 56 -23.45 -2.45 -6.81
CA ILE A 56 -22.52 -3.33 -7.53
C ILE A 56 -22.11 -2.67 -8.84
N TYR A 57 -20.80 -2.54 -9.10
CA TYR A 57 -20.27 -1.97 -10.34
C TYR A 57 -19.16 -2.85 -10.90
N SER A 58 -19.27 -3.22 -12.17
CA SER A 58 -18.28 -4.05 -12.89
C SER A 58 -17.54 -3.22 -13.93
N TYR A 59 -16.21 -3.40 -14.02
CA TYR A 59 -15.35 -2.73 -14.99
C TYR A 59 -14.18 -3.62 -15.40
N MET A 60 -13.59 -3.36 -16.57
CA MET A 60 -12.31 -3.95 -16.98
C MET A 60 -11.18 -3.07 -16.46
N ASN A 61 -10.20 -3.68 -15.79
CA ASN A 61 -8.99 -2.94 -15.41
C ASN A 61 -8.05 -2.77 -16.61
N ASP A 62 -7.01 -1.95 -16.46
CA ASP A 62 -6.00 -1.68 -17.49
C ASP A 62 -5.23 -2.93 -17.96
N ARG A 63 -5.37 -4.06 -17.26
CA ARG A 63 -4.77 -5.35 -17.58
C ARG A 63 -5.77 -6.31 -18.25
N GLY A 64 -6.92 -5.81 -18.70
CA GLY A 64 -7.98 -6.60 -19.35
C GLY A 64 -8.72 -7.58 -18.42
N LYS A 65 -8.57 -7.45 -17.09
CA LYS A 65 -9.25 -8.32 -16.12
C LYS A 65 -10.53 -7.67 -15.63
N ALA A 66 -11.63 -8.41 -15.69
CA ALA A 66 -12.89 -8.01 -15.11
C ALA A 66 -12.76 -7.87 -13.58
N LYS A 67 -13.26 -6.76 -13.06
CA LYS A 67 -13.32 -6.44 -11.63
C LYS A 67 -14.72 -5.99 -11.28
N THR A 68 -15.24 -6.54 -10.19
CA THR A 68 -16.51 -6.12 -9.59
C THR A 68 -16.24 -5.50 -8.24
N ILE A 69 -16.79 -4.30 -8.02
CA ILE A 69 -16.80 -3.61 -6.73
C ILE A 69 -18.23 -3.58 -6.20
N ARG A 70 -18.37 -3.71 -4.89
CA ARG A 70 -19.66 -3.60 -4.19
C ARG A 70 -19.46 -2.95 -2.83
N LEU A 71 -20.44 -2.22 -2.36
CA LEU A 71 -20.50 -1.72 -0.99
C LEU A 71 -20.59 -2.89 -0.02
N ALA A 72 -19.70 -2.94 0.97
CA ALA A 72 -19.74 -3.97 2.00
C ALA A 72 -20.88 -3.67 2.99
N LEU A 73 -22.09 -4.14 2.68
CA LEU A 73 -23.21 -4.06 3.61
C LEU A 73 -23.09 -5.14 4.68
N TYR A 74 -23.18 -4.72 5.93
CA TYR A 74 -23.17 -5.60 7.08
C TYR A 74 -24.61 -5.88 7.50
N PRO A 75 -25.00 -7.17 7.61
CA PRO A 75 -26.35 -7.55 8.01
C PRO A 75 -26.60 -7.35 9.51
N SER A 76 -25.52 -7.34 10.30
CA SER A 76 -25.55 -7.24 11.74
C SER A 76 -24.33 -6.48 12.23
N PHE A 77 -24.55 -5.61 13.21
CA PHE A 77 -23.49 -4.95 13.96
C PHE A 77 -23.37 -5.47 15.38
N LYS A 78 -23.90 -6.67 15.66
CA LYS A 78 -23.81 -7.31 16.97
C LYS A 78 -22.38 -7.25 17.50
N ARG A 79 -22.26 -6.71 18.71
CA ARG A 79 -21.01 -6.69 19.48
C ARG A 79 -20.29 -8.05 19.49
N ASP A 80 -19.03 -8.04 19.07
CA ASP A 80 -18.09 -9.13 19.30
C ASP A 80 -17.51 -9.02 20.72
N LYS A 81 -17.98 -9.89 21.61
CA LYS A 81 -17.51 -9.95 23.01
C LYS A 81 -16.06 -10.39 23.13
N THR A 82 -15.51 -11.05 22.11
CA THR A 82 -14.14 -11.56 22.10
C THR A 82 -13.13 -10.54 21.57
N PHE A 83 -13.58 -9.46 20.93
CA PHE A 83 -12.73 -8.44 20.33
C PHE A 83 -11.71 -7.85 21.33
N PHE A 84 -12.17 -7.30 22.46
CA PHE A 84 -11.28 -6.71 23.46
C PHE A 84 -10.39 -7.75 24.18
N PRO A 85 -10.89 -8.92 24.60
CA PRO A 85 -10.03 -10.00 25.11
C PRO A 85 -8.91 -10.41 24.14
N GLN A 86 -9.24 -10.63 22.86
CA GLN A 86 -8.25 -10.98 21.84
C GLN A 86 -7.23 -9.85 21.61
N TRP A 87 -7.69 -8.61 21.58
CA TRP A 87 -6.83 -7.43 21.44
C TRP A 87 -5.87 -7.28 22.61
N ASN A 88 -6.37 -7.40 23.85
CA ASN A 88 -5.56 -7.39 25.07
C ASN A 88 -4.52 -8.53 25.06
N ASN A 89 -4.90 -9.73 24.64
CA ASN A 89 -3.97 -10.85 24.51
C ASN A 89 -2.89 -10.58 23.46
N LYS A 90 -3.22 -9.89 22.35
CA LYS A 90 -2.23 -9.51 21.33
C LYS A 90 -1.26 -8.45 21.85
N ILE A 91 -1.73 -7.44 22.58
CA ILE A 91 -0.87 -6.39 23.16
C ILE A 91 0.09 -6.98 24.20
N LYS A 92 -0.38 -7.93 25.02
CA LYS A 92 0.43 -8.57 26.07
C LYS A 92 1.51 -9.51 25.53
N LYS A 93 1.46 -9.90 24.25
CA LYS A 93 2.51 -10.72 23.65
C LYS A 93 3.73 -9.84 23.39
N THR A 94 4.89 -10.26 23.89
CA THR A 94 6.17 -9.68 23.53
C THR A 94 6.34 -9.78 22.02
N VAL A 95 6.37 -8.64 21.34
CA VAL A 95 6.70 -8.58 19.91
C VAL A 95 8.21 -8.60 19.82
N GLU A 96 8.78 -9.71 19.36
CA GLU A 96 10.17 -9.71 18.91
C GLU A 96 10.26 -8.91 17.62
N TYR A 97 10.67 -7.66 17.75
CA TYR A 97 11.09 -6.88 16.60
C TYR A 97 12.40 -7.47 16.09
N LYS A 98 12.34 -8.20 14.97
CA LYS A 98 13.53 -8.52 14.19
C LYS A 98 14.07 -7.23 13.57
N TYR A 99 14.82 -6.46 14.34
CA TYR A 99 15.64 -5.40 13.78
C TYR A 99 16.70 -6.06 12.90
N ARG A 100 16.78 -5.64 11.63
CA ARG A 100 17.94 -5.99 10.79
C ARG A 100 19.09 -5.09 11.26
N ASP A 101 19.76 -5.51 12.33
CA ASP A 101 20.90 -4.79 12.94
C ASP A 101 22.16 -4.77 12.06
N THR A 102 22.10 -5.34 10.86
CA THR A 102 23.13 -5.10 9.84
C THR A 102 23.04 -3.66 9.37
N ASN A 103 23.77 -2.76 10.06
CA ASN A 103 23.99 -1.40 9.61
C ASN A 103 24.30 -1.43 8.10
N PRO A 104 23.44 -0.85 7.24
CA PRO A 104 23.63 -0.90 5.80
C PRO A 104 24.98 -0.33 5.35
N LEU A 105 25.56 0.58 6.14
CA LEU A 105 26.89 1.16 5.95
C LEU A 105 28.04 0.20 6.28
N LYS A 106 27.81 -0.86 7.07
CA LYS A 106 28.80 -1.92 7.28
C LYS A 106 28.94 -2.84 6.05
N ARG A 107 28.10 -2.65 5.01
CA ARG A 107 28.20 -3.41 3.77
C ARG A 107 29.21 -2.75 2.84
N ASN A 108 30.03 -3.57 2.22
CA ASN A 108 30.92 -3.14 1.15
C ASN A 108 30.15 -2.42 0.03
N CYS A 109 30.85 -1.55 -0.71
CA CYS A 109 30.29 -0.86 -1.86
C CYS A 109 29.58 -1.85 -2.79
N TYR A 110 28.34 -1.54 -3.16
CA TYR A 110 27.50 -2.41 -3.98
C TYR A 110 28.12 -2.68 -5.35
N ILE A 111 28.80 -1.68 -5.93
CA ILE A 111 29.37 -1.74 -7.28
C ILE A 111 30.77 -2.38 -7.25
N CYS A 112 31.73 -1.77 -6.55
CA CYS A 112 33.13 -2.20 -6.60
C CYS A 112 33.56 -3.13 -5.45
N GLY A 113 32.77 -3.25 -4.39
CA GLY A 113 33.12 -4.09 -3.25
C GLY A 113 34.11 -3.53 -2.25
N ASN A 114 34.55 -2.29 -2.41
CA ASN A 114 35.43 -1.62 -1.44
C ASN A 114 34.78 -1.62 -0.04
N PRO A 115 35.48 -2.06 1.02
CA PRO A 115 34.98 -2.11 2.40
C PRO A 115 35.12 -0.80 3.19
N GLN A 116 35.72 0.26 2.63
CA GLN A 116 35.98 1.51 3.34
C GLN A 116 34.99 2.63 2.97
N HIS A 117 34.68 3.48 3.96
CA HIS A 117 33.96 4.76 3.86
C HIS A 117 32.82 4.81 2.83
N HIS A 118 31.62 4.41 3.27
CA HIS A 118 30.45 4.37 2.40
C HIS A 118 29.45 5.48 2.68
N VAL A 119 28.76 5.85 1.61
CA VAL A 119 27.61 6.75 1.63
C VAL A 119 26.40 5.99 1.08
N MET A 120 25.24 6.26 1.66
CA MET A 120 23.99 5.68 1.17
C MET A 120 23.48 6.48 -0.04
N PHE A 121 23.29 5.79 -1.16
CA PHE A 121 22.58 6.34 -2.30
C PHE A 121 21.09 6.00 -2.18
N HIS A 122 20.22 7.01 -2.19
CA HIS A 122 18.78 6.87 -2.01
C HIS A 122 18.04 7.19 -3.30
N ARG A 123 17.09 6.33 -3.70
CA ARG A 123 16.12 6.69 -4.74
C ARG A 123 14.84 7.28 -4.14
N LYS A 124 14.19 8.15 -4.91
CA LYS A 124 12.82 8.57 -4.65
C LYS A 124 11.86 7.38 -4.74
N ARG A 125 10.62 7.55 -4.26
CA ARG A 125 9.55 6.54 -4.42
C ARG A 125 9.34 6.29 -5.92
N ILE A 126 9.00 5.05 -6.30
CA ILE A 126 8.83 4.66 -7.71
C ILE A 126 7.79 5.54 -8.40
N SER A 127 6.69 5.88 -7.72
CA SER A 127 5.64 6.78 -8.19
C SER A 127 6.10 8.22 -8.48
N SER A 128 7.30 8.60 -8.05
CA SER A 128 7.85 9.96 -8.18
C SER A 128 9.12 9.98 -9.04
N LEU A 129 9.40 8.89 -9.77
CA LEU A 129 10.52 8.81 -10.72
C LEU A 129 10.02 9.21 -12.11
N HIS A 130 10.84 9.96 -12.85
CA HIS A 130 10.59 10.30 -14.24
C HIS A 130 11.43 9.40 -15.15
N MET A 131 10.85 9.00 -16.28
CA MET A 131 11.58 8.27 -17.33
C MET A 131 12.32 9.27 -18.25
N PRO A 132 13.50 8.90 -18.79
CA PRO A 132 14.21 7.63 -18.60
C PRO A 132 14.93 7.54 -17.25
N TYR A 133 14.94 6.35 -16.65
CA TYR A 133 15.66 6.11 -15.39
C TYR A 133 17.17 6.06 -15.61
N SER A 134 17.94 6.63 -14.69
CA SER A 134 19.39 6.41 -14.63
C SER A 134 19.70 4.94 -14.38
N ASN A 135 20.87 4.48 -14.82
CA ASN A 135 21.24 3.07 -14.79
C ASN A 135 21.25 2.51 -13.35
N ILE A 136 21.65 3.32 -12.37
CA ILE A 136 21.61 2.94 -10.96
C ILE A 136 20.19 2.78 -10.42
N ILE A 137 19.24 3.62 -10.87
CA ILE A 137 17.84 3.53 -10.46
C ILE A 137 17.19 2.27 -11.04
N LYS A 138 17.48 1.93 -12.30
CA LYS A 138 17.06 0.66 -12.92
C LYS A 138 17.51 -0.53 -12.08
N GLU A 139 18.76 -0.53 -11.63
CA GLU A 139 19.30 -1.60 -10.80
C GLU A 139 18.63 -1.66 -9.42
N MET A 140 18.46 -0.52 -8.75
CA MET A 140 17.79 -0.44 -7.46
C MET A 140 16.34 -0.94 -7.50
N ILE A 141 15.64 -0.73 -8.63
CA ILE A 141 14.31 -1.30 -8.88
C ILE A 141 14.42 -2.82 -9.04
N ARG A 142 15.38 -3.32 -9.85
CA ARG A 142 15.63 -4.75 -10.08
C ARG A 142 15.85 -5.53 -8.78
N ILE A 143 16.69 -5.02 -7.88
CA ILE A 143 16.98 -5.68 -6.58
C ILE A 143 15.97 -5.33 -5.47
N ASN A 144 14.92 -4.56 -5.78
CA ASN A 144 13.91 -4.10 -4.84
C ASN A 144 14.48 -3.39 -3.59
N ARG A 145 15.48 -2.50 -3.76
CA ARG A 145 16.13 -1.77 -2.65
C ARG A 145 16.09 -0.26 -2.82
N ARG A 146 15.38 0.46 -1.94
CA ARG A 146 15.28 1.94 -1.97
C ARG A 146 16.62 2.66 -1.72
N GLN A 147 17.57 1.96 -1.13
CA GLN A 147 18.89 2.49 -0.79
C GLN A 147 19.96 1.43 -1.02
N ILE A 148 21.15 1.86 -1.45
CA ILE A 148 22.34 1.03 -1.66
C ILE A 148 23.57 1.71 -1.07
N CYS A 149 24.51 0.90 -0.59
CA CYS A 149 25.76 1.36 -0.01
C CYS A 149 26.81 1.55 -1.11
N LEU A 150 27.44 2.71 -1.24
CA LEU A 150 28.47 2.99 -2.25
C LEU A 150 29.69 3.65 -1.62
N CYS A 151 30.90 3.35 -2.10
CA CYS A 151 32.05 4.19 -1.80
C CYS A 151 31.90 5.56 -2.48
N ARG A 152 32.68 6.55 -2.03
CA ARG A 152 32.60 7.93 -2.54
C ARG A 152 32.76 8.02 -4.06
N GLU A 153 33.70 7.28 -4.63
CA GLU A 153 33.96 7.26 -6.07
C GLU A 153 32.76 6.72 -6.87
N CYS A 154 32.24 5.55 -6.48
CA CYS A 154 31.08 4.96 -7.13
C CYS A 154 29.85 5.86 -6.99
N PHE A 155 29.67 6.52 -5.83
CA PHE A 155 28.60 7.48 -5.62
C PHE A 155 28.65 8.63 -6.64
N ILE A 156 29.83 9.21 -6.87
CA ILE A 156 30.01 10.29 -7.85
C ILE A 156 29.68 9.79 -9.27
N LYS A 157 30.26 8.64 -9.67
CA LYS A 157 30.04 8.06 -11.01
C LYS A 157 28.57 7.76 -11.28
N VAL A 158 27.83 7.20 -10.32
CA VAL A 158 26.39 6.93 -10.51
C VAL A 158 25.53 8.19 -10.44
N SER A 159 25.92 9.18 -9.64
CA SER A 159 25.19 10.46 -9.54
C SER A 159 25.28 11.25 -10.84
N GLN A 160 26.42 11.15 -11.52
CA GLN A 160 26.65 11.71 -12.86
C GLN A 160 26.22 10.77 -13.99
N ASN A 161 25.64 9.61 -13.67
CA ASN A 161 25.20 8.58 -14.62
C ASN A 161 26.30 8.13 -15.61
N LEU A 162 27.56 8.08 -15.16
CA LEU A 162 28.74 7.71 -15.96
C LEU A 162 28.97 6.20 -16.07
N LEU A 163 28.18 5.38 -15.38
CA LEU A 163 28.28 3.93 -15.43
C LEU A 163 27.20 3.32 -16.30
N GLU A 164 27.61 2.44 -17.21
CA GLU A 164 26.71 1.62 -18.01
C GLU A 164 25.96 0.62 -17.13
N PHE A 165 24.75 0.26 -17.54
CA PHE A 165 23.92 -0.67 -16.77
C PHE A 165 24.63 -2.00 -16.48
N ASN A 166 25.36 -2.53 -17.47
CA ASN A 166 26.14 -3.76 -17.35
C ASN A 166 27.34 -3.65 -16.40
N GLN A 167 27.84 -2.44 -16.13
CA GLN A 167 28.91 -2.23 -15.16
C GLN A 167 28.37 -2.21 -13.72
N ILE A 168 27.10 -1.84 -13.53
CA ILE A 168 26.45 -1.77 -12.22
C ILE A 168 25.94 -3.16 -11.79
N THR A 169 25.47 -3.98 -12.73
CA THR A 169 24.90 -5.31 -12.45
C THR A 169 25.94 -6.39 -12.12
N LYS A 170 27.24 -6.09 -12.30
CA LYS A 170 28.35 -7.01 -12.05
C LYS A 170 28.63 -7.20 -10.55
N ARG A 171 27.76 -7.98 -9.90
CA ARG A 171 28.14 -8.87 -8.80
C ARG A 171 27.27 -10.13 -8.84
N LYS A 172 27.89 -11.24 -9.27
CA LYS A 172 27.47 -12.58 -8.84
C LYS A 172 27.67 -12.59 -7.32
N LEU A 173 26.57 -12.72 -6.58
CA LEU A 173 26.58 -13.01 -5.16
C LEU A 173 27.27 -14.38 -5.01
N THR A 174 28.54 -14.38 -4.60
CA THR A 174 29.10 -15.46 -3.77
C THR A 174 28.58 -15.27 -2.36
#